data_AF-A0A7X4BZW1-F1
#
_entry.id   AF-A0A7X4BZW1-F1
#
_cell.length_a   1.000
_cell.length_b   1.000
_cell.length_c   1.000
_cell.angle_alpha   90.00
_cell.angle_beta   90.00
_cell.angle_gamma   90.00
#
_symmetry.space_group_name_H-M   'P 1'
#
loop_
_entity.id
_entity.type
_entity.pdbx_description
1 polymer ?
#
loop_
_entity_poly.entity_id
_entity_poly.type
_entity_poly.pdbx_seq_one_letter_code
_entity_poly.pdbx_strand_id
1 'polypeptide(L)'
;MIPALLAQIGLPLIARLAGAGLETLDNPAAAAAARALREVDGVLRDGGVAPEALDAANRRIEVEARSREAETAWREVNATMRAETRAEDAYVRRWRPTFGYAVTVAWAVQMAAIAWAVVAHPTDAPAILAAAASLSAMWGVALAVLGVAVHERSRDKALAAGQPAPGLASLAAALLDRRKAE
;
A
#
# COMPACT_ATOMS: atom_id res chain seq x y z
N MET A 1 3.25 37.74 -7.35
CA MET A 1 2.81 39.07 -7.84
C MET A 1 1.89 38.98 -9.06
N ILE A 2 2.19 38.14 -10.07
CA ILE A 2 1.29 37.92 -11.23
C ILE A 2 -0.11 37.40 -10.84
N PRO A 3 -0.28 36.45 -9.87
CA PRO A 3 -1.61 35.97 -9.47
C PRO A 3 -2.46 37.03 -8.78
N ALA A 4 -1.85 37.91 -7.97
CA ALA A 4 -2.54 39.00 -7.29
C ALA A 4 -3.03 40.06 -8.28
N LEU A 5 -2.23 40.41 -9.30
CA LEU A 5 -2.64 41.29 -10.40
C LEU A 5 -3.77 40.68 -11.25
N LEU A 6 -3.70 39.37 -11.53
CA LEU A 6 -4.77 38.65 -12.23
C LEU A 6 -6.05 38.54 -11.40
N ALA A 7 -5.97 38.41 -10.08
CA ALA A 7 -7.15 38.44 -9.21
C ALA A 7 -7.76 39.85 -9.15
N GLN A 8 -6.92 40.89 -9.07
CA GLN A 8 -7.37 42.27 -8.93
C GLN A 8 -7.97 42.85 -10.21
N ILE A 9 -7.53 42.37 -11.39
CA ILE A 9 -8.06 42.78 -12.71
C ILE A 9 -9.09 41.77 -13.25
N GLY A 10 -8.87 40.47 -13.02
CA GLY A 10 -9.65 39.39 -13.60
C GLY A 10 -10.97 39.11 -12.89
N LEU A 11 -11.04 39.19 -11.55
CA LEU A 11 -12.30 38.95 -10.82
C LEU A 11 -13.39 39.99 -11.19
N PRO A 12 -13.09 41.31 -11.24
CA PRO A 12 -14.04 42.33 -11.70
C PRO A 12 -14.49 42.12 -13.15
N LEU A 13 -13.57 41.72 -14.04
CA LEU A 13 -13.88 41.43 -15.44
C LEU A 13 -14.82 40.22 -15.56
N ILE A 14 -14.56 39.15 -14.82
CA ILE A 14 -15.41 37.94 -14.80
C ILE A 14 -16.78 38.26 -14.21
N ALA A 15 -16.86 39.03 -13.12
CA ALA A 15 -18.13 39.42 -12.51
C ALA A 15 -19.00 40.24 -13.49
N ARG A 16 -18.39 41.14 -14.28
CA ARG A 16 -19.08 41.90 -15.33
C ARG A 16 -19.56 41.04 -16.49
N LEU A 17 -18.70 40.15 -17.00
CA LEU A 17 -19.05 39.26 -18.11
C LEU A 17 -20.13 38.26 -17.69
N ALA A 18 -20.02 37.67 -16.50
CA ALA A 18 -21.02 36.76 -15.95
C ALA A 18 -22.34 37.50 -15.64
N GLY A 19 -22.27 38.71 -15.07
CA GLY A 19 -23.44 39.55 -14.82
C GLY A 19 -24.18 39.93 -16.11
N ALA A 20 -23.46 40.36 -17.14
CA ALA A 20 -24.03 40.67 -18.45
C ALA A 20 -24.63 39.44 -19.14
N GLY A 21 -23.98 38.28 -19.03
CA GLY A 21 -24.51 37.02 -19.53
C GLY A 21 -25.82 36.62 -18.84
N LEU A 22 -25.89 36.79 -17.52
CA LEU A 22 -27.08 36.48 -16.72
C LEU A 22 -28.25 37.44 -16.97
N GLU A 23 -28.00 38.69 -17.37
CA GLU A 23 -29.07 39.64 -17.74
C GLU A 23 -29.82 39.27 -19.01
N THR A 24 -29.18 38.52 -19.91
CA THR A 24 -29.83 38.08 -21.15
C THR A 24 -30.77 36.91 -20.94
N LEU A 25 -30.72 36.27 -19.77
CA LEU A 25 -31.64 35.21 -19.39
C LEU A 25 -32.88 35.84 -18.76
N ASP A 26 -34.02 35.79 -19.47
CA ASP A 26 -35.34 36.26 -18.99
C ASP A 26 -35.85 35.39 -17.82
N ASN A 27 -35.19 35.51 -16.68
CA ASN A 27 -35.47 34.76 -15.48
C ASN A 27 -35.24 35.64 -14.23
N PRO A 28 -36.20 35.71 -13.30
CA PRO A 28 -36.08 36.56 -12.11
C PRO A 28 -34.88 36.21 -11.23
N ALA A 29 -34.48 34.94 -11.15
CA ALA A 29 -33.29 34.50 -10.41
C ALA A 29 -31.99 34.94 -11.10
N ALA A 30 -31.94 34.91 -12.44
CA ALA A 30 -30.79 35.39 -13.20
C ALA A 30 -30.62 36.91 -13.07
N ALA A 31 -31.73 37.66 -13.12
CA ALA A 31 -31.74 39.10 -12.89
C ALA A 31 -31.35 39.49 -11.44
N ALA A 32 -31.65 38.65 -10.45
CA ALA A 32 -31.19 38.83 -9.08
C ALA A 32 -29.69 38.56 -8.94
N ALA A 33 -29.19 37.46 -9.55
CA ALA A 33 -27.77 37.13 -9.55
C ALA A 33 -26.92 38.18 -10.28
N ALA A 34 -27.39 38.71 -11.42
CA ALA A 34 -26.70 39.76 -12.16
C ALA A 34 -26.57 41.06 -11.34
N ARG A 35 -27.63 41.44 -10.59
CA ARG A 35 -27.59 42.58 -9.66
C ARG A 35 -26.59 42.36 -8.52
N ALA A 36 -26.61 41.19 -7.91
CA ALA A 36 -25.65 40.85 -6.85
C ALA A 36 -24.20 40.87 -7.35
N LEU A 37 -23.93 40.38 -8.56
CA LEU A 37 -22.59 40.41 -9.17
C LEU A 37 -22.10 41.84 -9.45
N ARG A 38 -22.99 42.76 -9.84
CA ARG A 38 -22.65 44.18 -9.99
C ARG A 38 -22.35 44.87 -8.68
N GLU A 39 -23.11 44.53 -7.63
CA GLU A 39 -22.86 45.04 -6.28
C GLU A 39 -21.48 44.59 -5.79
N VAL A 40 -21.14 43.31 -6.00
CA VAL A 40 -19.80 42.77 -5.71
C VAL A 40 -18.70 43.44 -6.56
N ASP A 41 -18.92 43.69 -7.85
CA ASP A 41 -17.98 44.46 -8.71
C ASP A 41 -17.72 45.86 -8.16
N GLY A 42 -18.76 46.55 -7.69
CA GLY A 42 -18.64 47.87 -7.05
C GLY A 42 -17.77 47.82 -5.81
N VAL A 43 -18.07 46.90 -4.88
CA VAL A 43 -17.30 46.73 -3.63
C VAL A 43 -15.83 46.39 -3.90
N LEU A 44 -15.54 45.60 -4.93
CA LEU A 44 -14.18 45.24 -5.33
C LEU A 44 -13.41 46.41 -5.95
N ARG A 45 -14.06 47.24 -6.79
CA ARG A 45 -13.45 48.42 -7.41
C ARG A 45 -13.14 49.53 -6.41
N ASP A 46 -14.00 49.68 -5.41
CA ASP A 46 -13.88 50.71 -4.38
C ASP A 46 -12.88 50.33 -3.26
N GLY A 47 -12.23 49.16 -3.39
CA GLY A 47 -11.28 48.67 -2.39
C GLY A 47 -11.95 48.24 -1.07
N GLY A 48 -13.26 47.98 -1.09
CA GLY A 48 -14.04 47.57 0.08
C GLY A 48 -13.71 46.17 0.59
N VAL A 49 -12.94 45.39 -0.18
CA VAL A 49 -12.37 44.10 0.26
C VAL A 49 -10.89 44.28 0.52
N ALA A 50 -10.49 44.04 1.78
CA ALA A 50 -9.09 44.08 2.18
C ALA A 50 -8.27 43.06 1.36
N PRO A 51 -7.10 43.45 0.79
CA PRO A 51 -6.27 42.56 0.00
C PRO A 51 -5.83 41.31 0.78
N GLU A 52 -5.68 41.41 2.10
CA GLU A 52 -5.37 40.28 2.98
C GLU A 52 -6.47 39.21 3.01
N ALA A 53 -7.74 39.62 2.88
CA ALA A 53 -8.88 38.71 2.84
C ALA A 53 -8.93 37.94 1.52
N LEU A 54 -8.60 38.59 0.39
CA LEU A 54 -8.48 37.95 -0.92
C LEU A 54 -7.32 36.96 -0.94
N ASP A 55 -6.17 37.35 -0.41
CA ASP A 55 -5.00 36.48 -0.28
C ASP A 55 -5.27 35.26 0.62
N ALA A 56 -6.01 35.46 1.71
CA ALA A 56 -6.44 34.36 2.58
C ALA A 56 -7.41 33.41 1.88
N ALA A 57 -8.34 33.92 1.06
CA ALA A 57 -9.25 33.10 0.26
C ALA A 57 -8.49 32.29 -0.81
N ASN A 58 -7.54 32.90 -1.52
CA ASN A 58 -6.70 32.21 -2.50
C ASN A 58 -5.89 31.09 -1.87
N ARG A 59 -5.25 31.34 -0.72
CA ARG A 59 -4.51 30.29 0.02
C ARG A 59 -5.40 29.11 0.39
N ARG A 60 -6.66 29.35 0.77
CA ARG A 60 -7.61 28.26 1.09
C ARG A 60 -7.94 27.42 -0.14
N ILE A 61 -8.22 28.07 -1.27
CA ILE A 61 -8.50 27.38 -2.54
C ILE A 61 -7.29 26.54 -2.98
N GLU A 62 -6.08 27.07 -2.87
CA GLU A 62 -4.85 26.33 -3.21
C GLU A 62 -4.60 25.13 -2.28
N VAL A 63 -4.89 25.27 -0.98
CA VAL A 63 -4.76 24.17 -0.02
C VAL A 63 -5.79 23.09 -0.32
N GLU A 64 -7.03 23.46 -0.64
CA GLU A 64 -8.09 22.52 -0.99
C GLU A 64 -7.82 21.82 -2.33
N ALA A 65 -7.30 22.53 -3.33
CA ALA A 65 -6.87 21.93 -4.59
C ALA A 65 -5.77 20.87 -4.35
N ARG A 66 -4.74 21.23 -3.56
CA ARG A 66 -3.67 20.30 -3.17
C ARG A 66 -4.18 19.12 -2.35
N SER A 67 -5.15 19.31 -1.46
CA SER A 67 -5.71 18.21 -0.67
C SER A 67 -6.47 17.23 -1.55
N ARG A 68 -7.23 17.72 -2.54
CA ARG A 68 -7.94 16.88 -3.51
C ARG A 68 -6.98 16.08 -4.39
N GLU A 69 -5.91 16.71 -4.87
CA GLU A 69 -4.84 16.01 -5.62
C GLU A 69 -4.20 14.92 -4.75
N ALA A 70 -3.85 15.23 -3.51
CA ALA A 70 -3.32 14.25 -2.57
C ALA A 70 -4.30 13.10 -2.33
N GLU A 71 -5.59 13.38 -2.12
CA GLU A 71 -6.62 12.35 -2.00
C GLU A 71 -6.69 11.44 -3.22
N THR A 72 -6.60 11.99 -4.43
CA THR A 72 -6.61 11.17 -5.66
C THR A 72 -5.37 10.27 -5.74
N ALA A 73 -4.18 10.80 -5.44
CA ALA A 73 -2.96 10.01 -5.39
C ALA A 73 -3.05 8.90 -4.33
N TRP A 74 -3.58 9.20 -3.14
CA TRP A 74 -3.80 8.20 -2.09
C TRP A 74 -4.81 7.13 -2.50
N ARG A 75 -5.87 7.49 -3.23
CA ARG A 75 -6.84 6.52 -3.74
C ARG A 75 -6.23 5.59 -4.78
N GLU A 76 -5.40 6.11 -5.67
CA GLU A 76 -4.70 5.33 -6.69
C GLU A 76 -3.69 4.37 -6.06
N VAL A 77 -2.86 4.86 -5.14
CA VAL A 77 -1.92 4.04 -4.37
C VAL A 77 -2.63 2.94 -3.57
N ASN A 78 -3.77 3.24 -2.94
CA ASN A 78 -4.57 2.23 -2.25
C ASN A 78 -5.24 1.25 -3.23
N ALA A 79 -5.60 1.70 -4.44
CA ALA A 79 -6.15 0.83 -5.47
C ALA A 79 -5.12 -0.17 -5.97
N THR A 80 -3.89 0.29 -6.25
CA THR A 80 -2.78 -0.58 -6.68
C THR A 80 -2.38 -1.56 -5.58
N MET A 81 -2.19 -1.11 -4.33
CA MET A 81 -1.88 -2.01 -3.20
C MET A 81 -2.94 -3.11 -3.01
N ARG A 82 -4.23 -2.76 -3.14
CA ARG A 82 -5.31 -3.76 -3.05
C ARG A 82 -5.33 -4.71 -4.25
N ALA A 83 -4.97 -4.23 -5.44
CA ALA A 83 -4.84 -5.08 -6.61
C ALA A 83 -3.66 -6.06 -6.45
N GLU A 84 -2.52 -5.60 -5.94
CA GLU A 84 -1.35 -6.44 -5.64
C GLU A 84 -1.65 -7.50 -4.58
N THR A 85 -2.32 -7.11 -3.49
CA THR A 85 -2.68 -8.06 -2.42
C THR A 85 -3.65 -9.14 -2.91
N ARG A 86 -4.48 -8.82 -3.91
CA ARG A 86 -5.43 -9.76 -4.53
C ARG A 86 -4.86 -10.47 -5.76
N ALA A 87 -3.64 -10.14 -6.18
CA ALA A 87 -3.03 -10.77 -7.35
C ALA A 87 -2.73 -12.24 -7.03
N GLU A 88 -3.58 -13.14 -7.53
CA GLU A 88 -3.44 -14.58 -7.34
C GLU A 88 -2.44 -15.21 -8.31
N ASP A 89 -1.19 -14.75 -8.31
CA ASP A 89 -0.18 -15.35 -9.18
C ASP A 89 0.10 -16.81 -8.78
N ALA A 90 -0.22 -17.72 -9.70
CA ALA A 90 -0.02 -19.15 -9.53
C ALA A 90 1.48 -19.50 -9.36
N TYR A 91 2.39 -18.74 -9.97
CA TYR A 91 3.83 -18.93 -9.81
C TYR A 91 4.27 -18.60 -8.38
N VAL A 92 3.84 -17.45 -7.85
CA VAL A 92 4.12 -17.01 -6.47
C VAL A 92 3.50 -17.96 -5.43
N ARG A 93 2.38 -18.61 -5.72
CA ARG A 93 1.77 -19.59 -4.81
C ARG A 93 2.47 -20.95 -4.82
N ARG A 94 3.03 -21.35 -5.97
CA ARG A 94 3.60 -22.70 -6.19
C ARG A 94 5.09 -22.79 -5.87
N TRP A 95 5.87 -21.71 -5.98
CA TRP A 95 7.31 -21.80 -5.74
C TRP A 95 7.67 -22.30 -4.33
N ARG A 96 6.95 -21.86 -3.28
CA ARG A 96 7.21 -22.28 -1.89
C ARG A 96 7.10 -23.82 -1.73
N PRO A 97 5.98 -24.46 -2.12
CA PRO A 97 5.90 -25.93 -2.18
C PRO A 97 6.94 -26.59 -3.09
N THR A 98 7.16 -26.06 -4.30
CA THR A 98 8.07 -26.67 -5.28
C THR A 98 9.50 -26.70 -4.76
N PHE A 99 9.95 -25.62 -4.11
CA PHE A 99 11.26 -25.59 -3.46
C PHE A 99 11.38 -26.66 -2.38
N GLY A 100 10.36 -26.81 -1.52
CA GLY A 100 10.34 -27.86 -0.50
C GLY A 100 10.45 -29.26 -1.09
N TYR A 101 9.65 -29.58 -2.12
CA TYR A 101 9.73 -30.87 -2.79
C TYR A 101 11.09 -31.11 -3.45
N ALA A 102 11.66 -30.11 -4.12
CA ALA A 102 12.98 -30.22 -4.75
C ALA A 102 14.07 -30.49 -3.70
N VAL A 103 14.04 -29.79 -2.57
CA VAL A 103 14.97 -30.00 -1.44
C VAL A 103 14.84 -31.41 -0.87
N THR A 104 13.62 -31.89 -0.63
CA THR A 104 13.39 -33.24 -0.10
C THR A 104 13.88 -34.32 -1.06
N VAL A 105 13.59 -34.18 -2.36
CA VAL A 105 14.04 -35.13 -3.39
C VAL A 105 15.56 -35.11 -3.51
N ALA A 106 16.18 -33.93 -3.58
CA ALA A 106 17.63 -33.80 -3.65
C ALA A 106 18.30 -34.43 -2.42
N TRP A 107 17.75 -34.22 -1.22
CA TRP A 107 18.26 -34.83 0.01
C TRP A 107 18.17 -36.35 -0.03
N ALA A 108 17.03 -36.90 -0.43
CA ALA A 108 16.83 -38.34 -0.53
C ALA A 108 17.81 -38.98 -1.53
N VAL A 109 17.98 -38.36 -2.71
CA VAL A 109 18.92 -38.82 -3.74
C VAL A 109 20.37 -38.74 -3.22
N GLN A 110 20.75 -37.63 -2.57
CA GLN A 110 22.08 -37.49 -1.99
C GLN A 110 22.37 -38.57 -0.95
N MET A 111 21.45 -38.80 -0.01
CA MET A 111 21.62 -39.81 1.03
C MET A 111 21.65 -41.23 0.47
N ALA A 112 20.83 -41.53 -0.53
CA ALA A 112 20.85 -42.82 -1.22
C ALA A 112 22.18 -43.04 -1.97
N ALA A 113 22.69 -42.00 -2.64
CA ALA A 113 23.97 -42.06 -3.34
C ALA A 113 25.14 -42.27 -2.36
N ILE A 114 25.16 -41.56 -1.23
CA ILE A 114 26.17 -41.76 -0.17
C ILE A 114 26.08 -43.18 0.39
N ALA A 115 24.89 -43.65 0.75
CA ALA A 115 24.70 -45.00 1.29
C ALA A 115 25.18 -46.08 0.32
N TRP A 116 24.80 -45.95 -0.96
CA TRP A 116 25.26 -46.85 -2.01
C TRP A 116 26.79 -46.80 -2.17
N ALA A 117 27.38 -45.61 -2.21
CA ALA A 117 28.82 -45.44 -2.40
C ALA A 117 29.64 -46.04 -1.25
N VAL A 118 29.17 -45.91 0.00
CA VAL A 118 29.82 -46.51 1.18
C VAL A 118 29.76 -48.04 1.14
N VAL A 119 28.66 -48.62 0.66
CA VAL A 119 28.52 -50.08 0.53
C VAL A 119 29.36 -50.62 -0.64
N ALA A 120 29.37 -49.93 -1.77
CA ALA A 120 30.10 -50.35 -2.96
C ALA A 120 31.62 -50.12 -2.87
N HIS A 121 32.05 -49.07 -2.16
CA HIS A 121 33.44 -48.65 -2.05
C HIS A 121 33.80 -48.33 -0.58
N PRO A 122 33.86 -49.34 0.30
CA PRO A 122 34.03 -49.14 1.75
C PRO A 122 35.39 -48.53 2.12
N THR A 123 36.43 -48.74 1.31
CA THR A 123 37.74 -48.12 1.50
C THR A 123 37.71 -46.60 1.35
N ASP A 124 36.79 -46.08 0.53
CA ASP A 124 36.66 -44.64 0.25
C ASP A 124 35.66 -43.95 1.19
N ALA A 125 34.98 -44.71 2.06
CA ALA A 125 33.94 -44.20 2.95
C ALA A 125 34.40 -42.99 3.79
N PRO A 126 35.62 -42.95 4.37
CA PRO A 126 36.07 -41.77 5.11
C PRO A 126 36.13 -40.50 4.23
N ALA A 127 36.61 -40.62 2.99
CA ALA A 127 36.70 -39.50 2.06
C ALA A 127 35.31 -39.04 1.58
N ILE A 128 34.40 -39.99 1.29
CA ILE A 128 33.01 -39.70 0.91
C ILE A 128 32.28 -38.94 2.02
N LEU A 129 32.42 -39.39 3.28
CA LEU A 129 31.78 -38.75 4.42
C LEU A 129 32.38 -37.37 4.71
N ALA A 130 33.69 -37.19 4.56
CA ALA A 130 34.34 -35.88 4.68
C ALA A 130 33.85 -34.90 3.59
N ALA A 131 33.71 -35.37 2.35
CA ALA A 131 33.14 -34.58 1.26
C ALA A 131 31.68 -34.21 1.53
N ALA A 132 30.86 -35.15 2.02
CA ALA A 132 29.48 -34.87 2.42
C ALA A 132 29.40 -33.82 3.54
N ALA A 133 30.30 -33.89 4.52
CA ALA A 133 30.38 -32.91 5.60
C ALA A 133 30.69 -31.49 5.08
N SER A 134 31.49 -31.35 4.02
CA SER A 134 31.77 -30.03 3.40
C SER A 134 30.53 -29.34 2.81
N LEU A 135 29.48 -30.11 2.48
CA LEU A 135 28.21 -29.58 1.97
C LEU A 135 27.29 -29.03 3.09
N SER A 136 27.67 -29.17 4.36
CA SER A 136 26.83 -28.80 5.50
C SER A 136 26.42 -27.33 5.50
N ALA A 137 27.31 -26.42 5.11
CA ALA A 137 26.99 -24.98 5.06
C ALA A 137 25.92 -24.68 3.99
N MET A 138 26.06 -25.26 2.80
CA MET A 138 25.07 -25.13 1.72
C MET A 138 23.72 -25.69 2.13
N TRP A 139 23.71 -26.89 2.74
CA TRP A 139 22.48 -27.51 3.23
C TRP A 139 21.85 -26.76 4.40
N GLY A 140 22.67 -26.16 5.29
CA GLY A 140 22.19 -25.32 6.38
C GLY A 140 21.38 -24.13 5.88
N VAL A 141 21.85 -23.45 4.83
CA VAL A 141 21.11 -22.36 4.19
C VAL A 141 19.81 -22.87 3.56
N ALA A 142 19.86 -23.97 2.79
CA ALA A 142 18.68 -24.52 2.12
C ALA A 142 17.59 -24.93 3.13
N LEU A 143 17.97 -25.59 4.22
CA LEU A 143 17.05 -26.01 5.28
C LEU A 143 16.53 -24.82 6.10
N ALA A 144 17.32 -23.76 6.30
CA ALA A 144 16.85 -22.54 6.95
C ALA A 144 15.76 -21.84 6.12
N VAL A 145 15.96 -21.70 4.80
CA VAL A 145 14.96 -21.15 3.88
C VAL A 145 13.69 -22.00 3.89
N LEU A 146 13.83 -23.33 3.87
CA LEU A 146 12.70 -24.25 3.96
C LEU A 146 11.94 -24.08 5.29
N GLY A 147 12.67 -23.95 6.41
CA GLY A 147 12.09 -23.73 7.73
C GLY A 147 11.25 -22.45 7.80
N VAL A 148 11.78 -21.33 7.30
CA VAL A 148 11.03 -20.06 7.21
C VAL A 148 9.79 -20.23 6.32
N ALA A 149 9.93 -20.86 5.15
CA ALA A 149 8.81 -21.06 4.23
C ALA A 149 7.68 -21.92 4.83
N VAL A 150 8.03 -22.98 5.58
CA VAL A 150 7.06 -23.83 6.28
C VAL A 150 6.40 -23.08 7.44
N HIS A 151 7.17 -22.28 8.19
CA HIS A 151 6.65 -21.47 9.29
C HIS A 151 5.59 -20.48 8.80
N GLU A 152 5.91 -19.66 7.79
CA GLU A 152 4.97 -18.69 7.24
C GLU A 152 3.74 -19.36 6.65
N ARG A 153 3.90 -20.45 5.89
CA ARG A 153 2.75 -21.19 5.36
C ARG A 153 1.85 -21.77 6.46
N SER A 154 2.43 -22.15 7.60
CA SER A 154 1.66 -22.65 8.74
C SER A 154 0.88 -21.53 9.41
N ARG A 155 1.48 -20.32 9.53
CA ARG A 155 0.79 -19.12 10.00
C ARG A 155 -0.36 -18.72 9.07
N ASP A 156 -0.12 -18.71 7.76
CA ASP A 156 -1.15 -18.42 6.74
C ASP A 156 -2.36 -19.35 6.89
N LYS A 157 -2.11 -20.66 7.07
CA LYS A 157 -3.16 -21.66 7.29
C LYS A 157 -3.89 -21.46 8.62
N ALA A 158 -3.18 -21.11 9.69
CA ALA A 158 -3.77 -20.84 10.99
C ALA A 158 -4.71 -19.62 10.94
N LEU A 159 -4.26 -18.53 10.29
CA LEU A 159 -5.07 -17.34 10.04
C LEU A 159 -6.31 -17.66 9.19
N ALA A 160 -6.14 -18.44 8.11
CA ALA A 160 -7.26 -18.87 7.27
C ALA A 160 -8.27 -19.78 8.02
N ALA A 161 -7.79 -20.54 9.01
CA ALA A 161 -8.63 -21.36 9.88
C ALA A 161 -9.27 -20.57 11.05
N GLY A 162 -9.08 -19.24 11.11
CA GLY A 162 -9.59 -18.40 12.18
C GLY A 162 -8.87 -18.59 13.53
N GLN A 163 -7.72 -19.25 13.54
CA GLN A 163 -6.92 -19.40 14.75
C GLN A 163 -6.23 -18.07 15.08
N PRO A 164 -6.21 -17.64 16.35
CA PRO A 164 -5.50 -16.42 16.74
C PRO A 164 -4.02 -16.56 16.37
N ALA A 165 -3.46 -15.52 15.77
CA ALA A 165 -2.05 -15.51 15.41
C ALA A 165 -1.21 -15.85 16.65
N PRO A 166 -0.33 -16.88 16.60
CA PRO A 166 0.49 -17.22 17.74
C PRO A 166 1.37 -16.03 18.10
N GLY A 167 1.19 -15.52 19.32
CA GLY A 167 1.88 -14.35 19.85
C GLY A 167 1.69 -14.21 21.35
N LEU A 168 2.42 -13.29 21.98
CA LEU A 168 2.33 -13.07 23.43
C LEU A 168 0.91 -12.76 23.91
N ALA A 169 0.10 -12.12 23.07
CA ALA A 169 -1.31 -11.86 23.35
C ALA A 169 -2.16 -13.14 23.38
N SER A 170 -1.94 -14.09 22.45
CA SER A 170 -2.66 -15.37 22.46
C SER A 170 -2.21 -16.27 23.63
N LEU A 171 -0.93 -16.19 24.01
CA LEU A 171 -0.39 -16.86 25.19
C LEU A 171 -1.00 -16.29 26.48
N ALA A 172 -1.06 -14.96 26.60
CA ALA A 172 -1.68 -14.29 27.74
C ALA A 172 -3.17 -14.61 27.84
N ALA A 173 -3.90 -14.60 26.71
CA ALA A 173 -5.29 -15.01 26.66
C ALA A 173 -5.48 -16.48 27.11
N ALA A 174 -4.65 -17.40 26.61
CA ALA A 174 -4.70 -18.81 27.00
C ALA A 174 -4.37 -19.04 28.49
N LEU A 175 -3.42 -18.29 29.05
CA LEU A 175 -3.07 -18.35 30.48
C LEU A 175 -4.18 -17.77 31.36
N LEU A 176 -4.83 -16.69 30.92
CA LEU A 176 -5.96 -16.08 31.63
C LEU A 176 -7.20 -16.97 31.61
N ASP A 177 -7.45 -17.68 30.50
CA ASP A 177 -8.58 -18.61 30.39
C ASP A 177 -8.38 -19.85 31.27
N ARG A 178 -7.14 -20.37 31.34
CA ARG A 178 -6.77 -21.45 32.25
C ARG A 178 -7.03 -21.09 33.72
N ARG A 179 -6.78 -19.84 34.11
CA ARG A 179 -6.94 -19.36 35.49
C ARG A 179 -8.41 -19.10 35.90
N LYS A 180 -9.35 -19.13 34.96
CA LYS A 180 -10.80 -19.05 35.23
C LYS A 180 -11.46 -20.44 35.33
N ALA A 181 -10.77 -21.47 34.86
CA ALA A 181 -11.25 -22.85 34.89
C ALA A 181 -10.82 -23.63 36.15
N GLU A 182 -9.96 -23.03 36.98
CA GLU A 182 -9.60 -23.44 38.35
C GLU A 182 -10.39 -22.61 39.38
#